data_AF-S7XAW1-F1
#
_entry.id   AF-S7XAW1-F1
#
_cell.length_a   1.000
_cell.length_b   1.000
_cell.length_c   1.000
_cell.angle_alpha   90.00
_cell.angle_beta   90.00
_cell.angle_gamma   90.00
#
_symmetry.space_group_name_H-M   'P 1'
#
loop_
_entity.id
_entity.type
_entity.pdbx_description
1 polymer ?
#
loop_
_entity_poly.entity_id
_entity_poly.type
_entity_poly.pdbx_seq_one_letter_code
_entity_poly.pdbx_strand_id
1 'polypeptide(L)'
;MPPLCTAGYGLAIGNWEYFGGAMYLFTINTIFIALATFLVLKLLRFPMLKYANSAKRKRTSRFAMLVAVVVMLPAIWTFLTVLQESKYKRDFDSFVKSDIENNDNLWLQRKDDDLDSDNKIIRLHFNGDVSDEMVSALQNDIHKYESIKDFELIINANKTRSADRLMESLDRAYAESDRKDNVIDRLQKQIEELQANISNLNKVIESKSTDQNAVSFSSLSRDAKIKFSDLEYFGYAKMLESKDFINIDTITVANVRWRVQLTDSMVYVKERNLQKWLKNELKVDTVFIKRN
;
A
#
# COMPACT_ATOMS: atom_id res chain seq x y z
N MET A 1 8.41 19.60 -35.66
CA MET A 1 9.63 20.09 -36.34
C MET A 1 9.32 20.29 -37.82
N PRO A 2 9.86 21.30 -38.52
CA PRO A 2 9.61 21.48 -39.96
C PRO A 2 10.00 20.24 -40.76
N PRO A 3 9.24 19.85 -41.80
CA PRO A 3 9.41 18.57 -42.48
C PRO A 3 10.79 18.41 -43.14
N LEU A 4 11.39 19.47 -43.68
CA LEU A 4 12.76 19.41 -44.21
C LEU A 4 13.80 19.11 -43.11
N CYS A 5 13.60 19.61 -41.90
CA CYS A 5 14.49 19.34 -40.78
C CYS A 5 14.33 17.89 -40.27
N THR A 6 13.10 17.38 -40.22
CA THR A 6 12.81 15.97 -39.91
C THR A 6 13.42 15.03 -40.97
N ALA A 7 13.37 15.41 -42.25
CA ALA A 7 14.01 14.66 -43.32
C ALA A 7 15.54 14.65 -43.17
N GLY A 8 16.16 15.80 -42.88
CA GLY A 8 17.60 15.89 -42.61
C GLY A 8 18.03 15.05 -41.42
N TYR A 9 17.23 15.04 -40.34
CA TYR A 9 17.45 14.17 -39.20
C TYR A 9 17.36 12.68 -39.59
N GLY A 10 16.31 12.29 -40.32
CA GLY A 10 16.13 10.92 -40.81
C GLY A 10 17.32 10.41 -41.62
N LEU A 11 17.90 11.25 -42.48
CA LEU A 11 19.14 10.91 -43.20
C LEU A 11 20.34 10.75 -42.26
N ALA A 12 20.48 11.63 -41.27
CA ALA A 12 21.61 11.60 -40.34
C ALA A 12 21.63 10.32 -39.47
N ILE A 13 20.46 9.81 -39.09
CA ILE A 13 20.34 8.57 -38.30
C ILE A 13 20.12 7.31 -39.17
N GLY A 14 20.11 7.45 -40.50
CA GLY A 14 19.85 6.34 -41.43
C GLY A 14 18.43 5.77 -41.39
N ASN A 15 17.46 6.54 -40.86
CA ASN A 15 16.05 6.14 -40.78
C ASN A 15 15.30 6.60 -42.04
N TRP A 16 15.21 5.70 -43.01
CA TRP A 16 14.54 5.92 -44.29
C TRP A 16 13.03 6.13 -44.18
N GLU A 17 12.40 5.57 -43.14
CA GLU A 17 10.98 5.77 -42.89
C GLU A 17 10.70 7.22 -42.49
N TYR A 18 11.49 7.77 -41.58
CA TYR A 18 11.38 9.17 -41.16
C TYR A 18 11.71 10.13 -42.30
N PHE A 19 12.75 9.84 -43.08
CA PHE A 19 13.08 10.62 -44.26
C PHE A 19 11.95 10.59 -45.30
N GLY A 20 11.45 9.40 -45.65
CA GLY A 20 10.40 9.22 -46.64
C GLY A 20 9.10 9.89 -46.24
N GLY A 21 8.64 9.68 -45.00
CA GLY A 21 7.44 10.32 -44.47
C GLY A 21 7.54 11.84 -44.45
N ALA A 22 8.70 12.38 -44.02
CA ALA A 22 8.92 13.83 -43.99
C ALA A 22 8.98 14.46 -45.39
N MET A 23 9.62 13.80 -46.35
CA MET A 23 9.66 14.24 -47.75
C MET A 23 8.29 14.17 -48.43
N TYR A 24 7.50 13.15 -48.11
CA TYR A 24 6.11 13.03 -48.58
C TYR A 24 5.26 14.19 -48.08
N LEU A 25 5.29 14.48 -46.78
CA LEU A 25 4.57 15.60 -46.17
C LEU A 25 5.00 16.95 -46.77
N PHE A 26 6.30 17.17 -46.99
CA PHE A 26 6.82 18.37 -47.65
C PHE A 26 6.32 18.51 -49.10
N THR A 27 6.32 17.42 -49.85
CA THR A 27 5.89 17.40 -51.26
C THR A 27 4.41 17.73 -51.38
N ILE A 28 3.57 17.12 -50.54
CA ILE A 28 2.13 17.43 -50.48
C ILE A 28 1.90 18.91 -50.21
N ASN A 29 2.55 19.46 -49.18
CA ASN A 29 2.40 20.87 -48.81
C ASN A 29 2.83 21.81 -49.95
N THR A 30 3.93 21.51 -50.63
CA THR A 30 4.42 22.29 -51.77
C THR A 30 3.46 22.25 -52.95
N ILE A 31 2.89 21.07 -53.25
CA ILE A 31 1.89 20.90 -54.32
C ILE A 31 0.62 21.67 -53.99
N PHE A 32 0.15 21.68 -52.74
CA PHE A 32 -1.02 22.47 -52.34
C PHE A 32 -0.78 23.98 -52.48
N ILE A 33 0.40 24.48 -52.09
CA ILE A 33 0.74 25.90 -52.29
C ILE A 33 0.77 26.25 -53.79
N ALA A 34 1.40 25.40 -54.61
CA ALA A 34 1.45 25.59 -56.06
C ALA A 34 0.04 25.56 -56.70
N LEU A 35 -0.83 24.66 -56.22
CA LEU A 35 -2.21 24.55 -56.69
C LEU A 35 -3.06 25.74 -56.25
N ALA A 36 -2.94 26.18 -55.00
CA ALA A 36 -3.65 27.35 -54.48
C ALA A 36 -3.24 28.62 -55.21
N THR A 37 -1.95 28.87 -55.39
CA THR A 37 -1.43 30.01 -56.17
C THR A 37 -1.87 29.94 -57.63
N PHE A 38 -1.84 28.76 -58.26
CA PHE A 38 -2.36 28.58 -59.62
C PHE A 38 -3.85 28.91 -59.73
N LEU A 39 -4.68 28.44 -58.78
CA LEU A 39 -6.11 28.75 -58.74
C LEU A 39 -6.36 30.25 -58.57
N VAL A 40 -5.64 30.90 -57.66
CA VAL A 40 -5.75 32.35 -57.42
C VAL A 40 -5.34 33.14 -58.67
N LEU A 41 -4.22 32.81 -59.31
CA LEU A 41 -3.78 33.47 -60.54
C LEU A 41 -4.81 33.31 -61.68
N LYS A 42 -5.44 32.14 -61.76
CA LYS A 42 -6.47 31.86 -62.76
C LYS A 42 -7.79 32.58 -62.45
N LEU A 43 -8.17 32.68 -61.18
CA LEU A 43 -9.32 33.46 -60.71
C LEU A 43 -9.15 34.95 -61.02
N LEU A 44 -7.94 35.48 -60.80
CA LEU A 44 -7.54 36.85 -61.12
C LEU A 44 -7.31 37.10 -62.62
N ARG A 45 -7.49 36.07 -63.47
CA ARG A 45 -7.40 36.14 -64.95
C ARG A 45 -6.07 36.72 -65.47
N PHE A 46 -4.95 36.44 -64.81
CA PHE A 46 -3.64 36.85 -65.34
C PHE A 46 -3.42 36.29 -66.76
N PRO A 47 -2.96 37.11 -67.72
CA PRO A 47 -2.74 36.66 -69.08
C PRO A 47 -1.60 35.63 -69.12
N MET A 48 -1.91 34.42 -69.59
CA MET A 48 -0.90 33.39 -69.79
C MET A 48 0.03 33.77 -70.95
N LEU A 49 1.34 33.64 -70.75
CA LEU A 49 2.34 33.78 -71.81
C LEU A 49 1.95 32.89 -73.01
N LYS A 50 1.90 33.47 -74.21
CA LYS A 50 1.59 32.73 -75.44
C LYS A 50 2.71 31.75 -75.74
N TYR A 51 2.49 30.48 -75.44
CA TYR A 51 3.40 29.41 -75.84
C TYR A 51 3.34 29.24 -77.36
N ALA A 52 4.50 29.35 -78.04
CA ALA A 52 4.61 29.14 -79.48
C ALA A 52 4.18 27.73 -79.94
N ASN A 53 4.18 26.74 -79.03
CA ASN A 53 3.85 25.35 -79.35
C ASN A 53 2.70 24.82 -78.46
N SER A 54 1.49 24.82 -79.04
CA SER A 54 0.24 24.41 -78.36
C SER A 54 0.26 22.95 -77.88
N ALA A 55 0.93 22.05 -78.63
CA ALA A 55 1.02 20.63 -78.28
C ALA A 55 1.82 20.40 -76.99
N LYS A 56 2.96 21.09 -76.84
CA LYS A 56 3.81 21.02 -75.63
C LYS A 56 3.06 21.56 -74.41
N ARG A 57 2.34 22.68 -74.55
CA ARG A 57 1.49 23.26 -73.50
C ARG A 57 0.43 22.27 -73.01
N LYS A 58 -0.28 21.61 -73.94
CA LYS A 58 -1.34 20.65 -73.60
C LYS A 58 -0.77 19.42 -72.88
N ARG A 59 0.44 18.96 -73.24
CA ARG A 59 1.12 17.84 -72.58
C ARG A 59 1.52 18.17 -71.14
N THR A 60 2.18 19.31 -70.92
CA THR A 60 2.59 19.76 -69.58
C THR A 60 1.39 19.98 -68.67
N SER A 61 0.32 20.60 -69.17
CA SER A 61 -0.90 20.82 -68.39
C SER A 61 -1.57 19.50 -68.00
N ARG A 62 -1.59 18.49 -68.87
CA ARG A 62 -2.16 17.16 -68.56
C ARG A 62 -1.32 16.44 -67.52
N PHE A 63 0.01 16.50 -67.64
CA PHE A 63 0.90 15.87 -66.66
C PHE A 63 0.78 16.53 -65.28
N ALA A 64 0.77 17.87 -65.21
CA ALA A 64 0.57 18.59 -63.97
C ALA A 64 -0.79 18.28 -63.32
N MET A 65 -1.86 18.17 -64.13
CA MET A 65 -3.18 17.78 -63.64
C MET A 65 -3.20 16.34 -63.11
N LEU A 66 -2.54 15.40 -63.79
CA LEU A 66 -2.43 14.02 -63.35
C LEU A 66 -1.72 13.93 -61.99
N VAL A 67 -0.56 14.58 -61.86
CA VAL A 67 0.20 14.62 -60.60
C VAL A 67 -0.63 15.24 -59.48
N ALA A 68 -1.34 16.34 -59.76
CA ALA A 68 -2.21 16.98 -58.77
C ALA A 68 -3.32 16.06 -58.28
N VAL A 69 -4.00 15.34 -59.18
CA VAL A 69 -5.06 14.38 -58.80
C VAL A 69 -4.50 13.22 -57.99
N VAL A 70 -3.37 12.63 -58.41
CA VAL A 70 -2.74 11.51 -57.71
C VAL A 70 -2.36 11.88 -56.27
N VAL A 71 -1.91 13.10 -56.04
CA VAL A 71 -1.52 13.59 -54.70
C VAL A 71 -2.73 14.01 -53.87
N MET A 72 -3.77 14.55 -54.51
CA MET A 72 -4.96 15.04 -53.82
C MET A 72 -5.83 13.91 -53.27
N LEU A 73 -5.93 12.78 -53.98
CA LEU A 73 -6.74 11.62 -53.53
C LEU A 73 -6.35 11.11 -52.13
N PRO A 74 -5.09 10.72 -51.85
CA PRO A 74 -4.70 10.25 -50.53
C PRO A 74 -4.81 11.36 -49.47
N ALA A 75 -4.53 12.62 -49.84
CA ALA A 75 -4.65 13.75 -48.90
C ALA A 75 -6.11 13.97 -48.45
N ILE A 76 -7.08 13.88 -49.37
CA ILE A 76 -8.51 13.96 -49.03
C ILE A 76 -8.90 12.79 -48.14
N TRP A 77 -8.44 11.58 -48.46
CA TRP A 77 -8.73 10.40 -47.63
C TRP A 77 -8.21 10.57 -46.20
N THR A 78 -6.93 10.94 -46.03
CA THR A 78 -6.34 11.22 -44.71
C THR A 78 -7.09 12.34 -43.99
N PHE A 79 -7.48 13.40 -44.70
CA PHE A 79 -8.26 14.49 -44.09
C PHE A 79 -9.61 14.00 -43.55
N LEU A 80 -10.33 13.16 -44.30
CA LEU A 80 -11.59 12.58 -43.84
C LEU A 80 -11.40 11.68 -42.61
N THR A 81 -10.34 10.85 -42.58
CA THR A 81 -10.01 10.00 -41.44
C THR A 81 -9.71 10.84 -40.19
N VAL A 82 -8.81 11.81 -40.29
CA VAL A 82 -8.44 12.69 -39.15
C VAL A 82 -9.63 13.54 -38.70
N LEU A 83 -10.49 13.97 -39.62
CA LEU A 83 -11.73 14.68 -39.27
C LEU A 83 -12.68 13.78 -38.48
N GLN A 84 -12.79 12.51 -38.86
CA GLN A 84 -13.63 11.53 -38.16
C GLN A 84 -13.06 11.20 -36.77
N GLU A 85 -11.76 10.94 -36.64
CA GLU A 85 -11.09 10.77 -35.34
C GLU A 85 -11.26 12.00 -34.44
N SER A 86 -11.13 13.21 -35.01
CA SER A 86 -11.34 14.46 -34.26
C SER A 86 -12.78 14.57 -33.73
N LYS A 87 -13.77 14.13 -34.50
CA LYS A 87 -15.16 14.07 -34.06
C LYS A 87 -15.35 13.05 -32.94
N TYR A 88 -14.76 11.85 -33.06
CA TYR A 88 -14.81 10.83 -32.01
C TYR A 88 -14.21 11.33 -30.70
N LYS A 89 -13.02 11.90 -30.76
CA LYS A 89 -12.34 12.44 -29.58
C LYS A 89 -13.16 13.55 -28.91
N ARG A 90 -13.70 14.49 -29.69
CA ARG A 90 -14.52 15.58 -29.17
C ARG A 90 -15.79 15.08 -28.48
N ASP A 91 -16.51 14.16 -29.12
CA ASP A 91 -17.73 13.61 -28.57
C ASP A 91 -17.44 12.74 -27.33
N PHE A 92 -16.36 11.96 -27.34
CA PHE A 92 -15.87 11.22 -26.17
C PHE A 92 -15.50 12.15 -25.01
N ASP A 93 -14.71 13.20 -25.26
CA ASP A 93 -14.35 14.18 -24.23
C ASP A 93 -15.59 14.89 -23.66
N SER A 94 -16.61 15.11 -24.50
CA SER A 94 -17.89 15.70 -24.07
C SER A 94 -18.71 14.74 -23.21
N PHE A 95 -18.74 13.44 -23.56
CA PHE A 95 -19.36 12.38 -22.78
C PHE A 95 -18.70 12.22 -21.41
N VAL A 96 -17.37 12.10 -21.38
CA VAL A 96 -16.61 12.01 -20.13
C VAL A 96 -16.87 13.23 -19.24
N LYS A 97 -16.83 14.44 -19.80
CA LYS A 97 -17.05 15.64 -19.01
C LYS A 97 -18.48 15.78 -18.51
N SER A 98 -19.47 15.50 -19.36
CA SER A 98 -20.89 15.77 -19.06
C SER A 98 -21.52 14.71 -18.17
N ASP A 99 -21.30 13.44 -18.48
CA ASP A 99 -22.02 12.31 -17.89
C ASP A 99 -21.19 11.59 -16.82
N ILE A 100 -19.86 11.75 -16.83
CA ILE A 100 -18.95 11.09 -15.87
C ILE A 100 -18.38 12.06 -14.84
N GLU A 101 -17.62 13.08 -15.26
CA GLU A 101 -16.92 13.99 -14.33
C GLU A 101 -17.86 14.89 -13.53
N ASN A 102 -19.09 15.13 -14.01
CA ASN A 102 -20.11 15.86 -13.27
C ASN A 102 -20.85 15.01 -12.21
N ASN A 103 -20.56 13.72 -12.13
CA ASN A 103 -21.22 12.80 -11.22
C ASN A 103 -20.29 12.41 -10.07
N ASP A 104 -20.58 12.89 -8.86
CA ASP A 104 -19.74 12.67 -7.67
C ASP A 104 -19.55 11.18 -7.31
N ASN A 105 -20.43 10.30 -7.79
CA ASN A 105 -20.33 8.86 -7.55
C ASN A 105 -19.42 8.14 -8.56
N LEU A 106 -18.94 8.84 -9.59
CA LEU A 106 -18.12 8.27 -10.65
C LEU A 106 -16.71 8.87 -10.59
N TRP A 107 -15.74 8.04 -10.26
CA TRP A 107 -14.34 8.43 -10.33
C TRP A 107 -13.64 7.71 -11.47
N LEU A 108 -13.58 8.35 -12.63
CA LEU A 108 -12.89 7.82 -13.81
C LEU A 108 -11.37 7.92 -13.64
N GLN A 109 -10.67 6.83 -13.89
CA GLN A 109 -9.23 6.78 -14.08
C GLN A 109 -8.93 6.86 -15.58
N ARG A 110 -8.53 8.05 -16.05
CA ARG A 110 -8.16 8.26 -17.45
C ARG A 110 -6.93 7.43 -17.83
N LYS A 111 -7.00 6.75 -18.97
CA LYS A 111 -5.87 6.07 -19.61
C LYS A 111 -5.80 6.43 -21.09
N ASP A 112 -4.62 6.19 -21.68
CA ASP A 112 -4.39 6.45 -23.09
C ASP A 112 -5.19 5.52 -24.03
N ASP A 113 -5.64 4.37 -23.51
CA ASP A 113 -6.40 3.33 -24.24
C ASP A 113 -7.92 3.39 -24.02
N ASP A 114 -8.43 4.47 -23.41
CA ASP A 114 -9.86 4.64 -23.11
C ASP A 114 -10.72 4.77 -24.39
N LEU A 115 -10.15 5.31 -25.48
CA LEU A 115 -10.82 5.49 -26.77
C LEU A 115 -10.08 4.73 -27.88
N ASP A 116 -10.64 3.60 -28.30
CA ASP A 116 -10.17 2.80 -29.42
C ASP A 116 -11.01 3.14 -30.66
N SER A 117 -10.53 4.10 -31.44
CA SER A 117 -11.23 4.60 -32.63
C SER A 117 -11.30 3.56 -33.76
N ASP A 118 -10.32 2.64 -33.80
CA ASP A 118 -10.21 1.62 -34.86
C ASP A 118 -11.22 0.50 -34.64
N ASN A 119 -11.33 -0.01 -33.40
CA ASN A 119 -12.28 -1.07 -33.05
C ASN A 119 -13.65 -0.54 -32.63
N LYS A 120 -13.81 0.78 -32.52
CA LYS A 120 -15.01 1.46 -31.98
C LYS A 120 -15.35 0.99 -30.57
N ILE A 121 -14.34 0.95 -29.69
CA ILE A 121 -14.51 0.53 -28.30
C ILE A 121 -14.14 1.70 -27.39
N ILE A 122 -14.98 1.96 -26.39
CA ILE A 122 -14.65 2.86 -25.28
C ILE A 122 -14.47 2.02 -24.03
N ARG A 123 -13.29 2.12 -23.41
CA ARG A 123 -12.96 1.44 -22.16
C ARG A 123 -12.93 2.47 -21.05
N LEU A 124 -13.78 2.31 -20.05
CA LEU A 124 -13.80 3.18 -18.88
C LEU A 124 -13.35 2.41 -17.65
N HIS A 125 -12.39 2.98 -16.93
CA HIS A 125 -11.90 2.40 -15.69
C HIS A 125 -12.32 3.26 -14.51
N PHE A 126 -13.10 2.69 -13.59
CA PHE A 126 -13.59 3.43 -12.42
C PHE A 126 -12.89 3.00 -11.13
N ASN A 127 -12.53 4.01 -10.33
CA ASN A 127 -12.06 3.84 -8.97
C ASN A 127 -13.25 3.64 -8.04
N GLY A 128 -13.60 2.39 -7.77
CA GLY A 128 -14.69 2.04 -6.87
C GLY A 128 -15.75 1.20 -7.55
N ASP A 129 -16.87 1.06 -6.85
CA ASP A 129 -18.03 0.36 -7.37
C ASP A 129 -18.88 1.30 -8.22
N VAL A 130 -19.44 0.76 -9.30
CA VAL A 130 -20.38 1.45 -10.18
C VAL A 130 -21.60 0.55 -10.24
N SER A 131 -22.74 1.07 -9.78
CA SER A 131 -23.97 0.29 -9.70
C SER A 131 -24.44 -0.14 -11.10
N ASP A 132 -25.13 -1.27 -11.18
CA ASP A 132 -25.59 -1.81 -12.47
C ASP A 132 -26.60 -0.85 -13.15
N GLU A 133 -27.34 -0.05 -12.36
CA GLU A 133 -28.20 1.02 -12.88
C GLU A 133 -27.39 2.14 -13.54
N MET A 134 -26.26 2.53 -12.95
CA MET A 134 -25.37 3.56 -13.49
C MET A 134 -24.67 3.07 -14.77
N VAL A 135 -24.25 1.81 -14.81
CA VAL A 135 -23.73 1.16 -16.03
C VAL A 135 -24.75 1.25 -17.16
N SER A 136 -26.01 0.90 -16.87
CA SER A 136 -27.10 0.95 -17.86
C SER A 136 -27.41 2.38 -18.29
N ALA A 137 -27.31 3.36 -17.39
CA ALA A 137 -27.47 4.77 -17.72
C ALA A 137 -26.37 5.27 -18.66
N LEU A 138 -25.10 4.99 -18.35
CA LEU A 138 -23.96 5.36 -19.20
C LEU A 138 -24.03 4.71 -20.59
N GLN A 139 -24.48 3.46 -20.67
CA GLN A 139 -24.72 2.77 -21.95
C GLN A 139 -25.84 3.43 -22.77
N ASN A 140 -26.84 4.03 -22.15
CA ASN A 140 -27.85 4.80 -22.86
C ASN A 140 -27.36 6.21 -23.24
N ASP A 141 -26.57 6.84 -22.36
CA ASP A 141 -26.09 8.20 -22.54
C ASP A 141 -25.11 8.32 -23.71
N ILE A 142 -24.33 7.27 -23.99
CA ILE A 142 -23.43 7.25 -25.16
C ILE A 142 -24.19 7.43 -26.49
N HIS A 143 -25.45 6.99 -26.58
CA HIS A 143 -26.27 7.13 -27.77
C HIS A 143 -26.71 8.57 -28.04
N LYS A 144 -26.58 9.47 -27.06
CA LYS A 144 -26.83 10.92 -27.24
C LYS A 144 -25.77 11.58 -28.14
N TYR A 145 -24.60 10.95 -28.30
CA TYR A 145 -23.47 11.51 -29.02
C TYR A 145 -23.36 10.89 -30.42
N GLU A 146 -23.62 11.69 -31.45
CA GLU A 146 -23.77 11.22 -32.83
C GLU A 146 -22.56 10.44 -33.36
N SER A 147 -21.34 10.86 -33.02
CA SER A 147 -20.13 10.24 -33.56
C SER A 147 -19.72 8.95 -32.83
N ILE A 148 -20.14 8.76 -31.58
CA ILE A 148 -19.74 7.60 -30.74
C ILE A 148 -20.91 6.68 -30.36
N LYS A 149 -22.13 6.96 -30.83
CA LYS A 149 -23.34 6.17 -30.54
C LYS A 149 -23.24 4.67 -30.86
N ASP A 150 -22.37 4.30 -31.81
CA ASP A 150 -22.17 2.92 -32.29
C ASP A 150 -20.95 2.26 -31.62
N PHE A 151 -20.33 2.91 -30.63
CA PHE A 151 -19.17 2.35 -29.91
C PHE A 151 -19.64 1.39 -28.82
N GLU A 152 -18.88 0.30 -28.65
CA GLU A 152 -19.07 -0.61 -27.53
C GLU A 152 -18.47 -0.01 -26.26
N LEU A 153 -19.29 0.12 -25.21
CA LEU A 153 -18.87 0.67 -23.92
C LEU A 153 -18.51 -0.47 -22.94
N ILE A 154 -17.22 -0.60 -22.65
CA ILE A 154 -16.68 -1.56 -21.68
C ILE A 154 -16.38 -0.83 -20.38
N ILE A 155 -17.16 -1.12 -19.34
CA ILE A 155 -17.00 -0.50 -18.01
C ILE A 155 -16.28 -1.47 -17.07
N ASN A 156 -15.08 -1.09 -16.66
CA ASN A 156 -14.25 -1.80 -15.71
C ASN A 156 -14.33 -1.09 -14.35
N ALA A 157 -15.31 -1.48 -13.53
CA ALA A 157 -15.45 -1.02 -12.16
C ALA A 157 -14.88 -2.05 -11.18
N ASN A 158 -14.22 -1.58 -10.12
CA ASN A 158 -13.66 -2.47 -9.11
C ASN A 158 -14.71 -2.81 -8.04
N LYS A 159 -15.57 -3.80 -8.35
CA LYS A 159 -16.56 -4.35 -7.40
C LYS A 159 -15.92 -4.98 -6.14
N THR A 160 -14.61 -5.25 -6.15
CA THR A 160 -13.90 -5.95 -5.06
C THR A 160 -13.74 -5.10 -3.80
N ARG A 161 -14.00 -3.79 -3.89
CA ARG A 161 -14.06 -2.87 -2.75
C ARG A 161 -15.49 -2.72 -2.21
N SER A 162 -16.37 -3.69 -2.50
CA SER A 162 -17.72 -3.72 -1.95
C SER A 162 -17.67 -3.77 -0.43
N ALA A 163 -18.57 -3.00 0.19
CA ALA A 163 -18.75 -2.98 1.64
C ALA A 163 -18.89 -4.40 2.23
N ASP A 164 -19.39 -5.37 1.45
CA ASP A 164 -19.57 -6.76 1.85
C ASP A 164 -18.27 -7.46 2.26
N ARG A 165 -17.17 -7.30 1.51
CA ARG A 165 -15.88 -7.92 1.91
C ARG A 165 -15.26 -7.23 3.12
N LEU A 166 -15.47 -5.92 3.25
CA LEU A 166 -15.09 -5.17 4.44
C LEU A 166 -15.89 -5.66 5.65
N MET A 167 -17.21 -5.81 5.52
CA MET A 167 -18.10 -6.38 6.54
C MET A 167 -17.66 -7.80 6.91
N GLU A 168 -17.40 -8.69 5.96
CA GLU A 168 -16.93 -10.05 6.24
C GLU A 168 -15.57 -10.04 6.97
N SER A 169 -14.66 -9.15 6.59
CA SER A 169 -13.38 -8.99 7.30
C SER A 169 -13.55 -8.45 8.72
N LEU A 170 -14.53 -7.57 8.91
CA LEU A 170 -14.83 -6.95 10.19
C LEU A 170 -15.51 -7.95 11.13
N ASP A 171 -16.47 -8.73 10.63
CA ASP A 171 -17.11 -9.83 11.35
C ASP A 171 -16.09 -10.89 11.78
N ARG A 172 -15.14 -11.24 10.90
CA ARG A 172 -14.03 -12.13 11.28
C ARG A 172 -13.16 -11.53 12.37
N ALA A 173 -12.84 -10.24 12.28
CA ALA A 173 -12.03 -9.56 13.28
C ALA A 173 -12.73 -9.52 14.65
N TYR A 174 -14.04 -9.22 14.68
CA TYR A 174 -14.84 -9.27 15.91
C TYR A 174 -14.91 -10.69 16.49
N ALA A 175 -15.21 -11.70 15.67
CA ALA A 175 -15.25 -13.09 16.11
C ALA A 175 -13.90 -13.60 16.65
N GLU A 176 -12.79 -13.16 16.05
CA GLU A 176 -11.43 -13.45 16.52
C GLU A 176 -11.16 -12.76 17.88
N SER A 177 -11.62 -11.51 18.05
CA SER A 177 -11.51 -10.78 19.32
C SER A 177 -12.28 -11.48 20.43
N ASP A 178 -13.53 -11.86 20.20
CA ASP A 178 -14.35 -12.57 21.18
C ASP A 178 -13.70 -13.89 21.60
N ARG A 179 -13.08 -14.62 20.67
CA ARG A 179 -12.34 -15.85 20.99
C ARG A 179 -11.14 -15.57 21.90
N LYS A 180 -10.41 -14.48 21.65
CA LYS A 180 -9.27 -14.08 22.49
C LYS A 180 -9.72 -13.69 23.88
N ASP A 181 -10.80 -12.93 24.02
CA ASP A 181 -11.35 -12.54 25.32
C ASP A 181 -11.79 -13.77 26.12
N ASN A 182 -12.45 -14.73 25.47
CA ASN A 182 -12.81 -16.01 26.11
C ASN A 182 -11.59 -16.86 26.52
N VAL A 183 -10.48 -16.80 25.77
CA VAL A 183 -9.23 -17.47 26.16
C VAL A 183 -8.60 -16.76 27.36
N ILE A 184 -8.57 -15.42 27.35
CA ILE A 184 -8.04 -14.61 28.44
C ILE A 184 -8.81 -14.86 29.74
N ASP A 185 -10.15 -14.87 29.71
CA ASP A 185 -10.99 -15.14 30.89
C ASP A 185 -10.70 -16.53 31.49
N ARG A 186 -10.56 -17.56 30.63
CA ARG A 186 -10.20 -18.91 31.08
C ARG A 186 -8.81 -18.97 31.70
N LEU A 187 -7.83 -18.29 31.11
CA LEU A 187 -6.47 -18.24 31.65
C LEU A 187 -6.43 -17.48 32.98
N GLN A 188 -7.19 -16.40 33.12
CA GLN A 188 -7.30 -15.66 34.39
C GLN A 188 -7.89 -16.54 35.50
N LYS A 189 -8.96 -17.29 35.22
CA LYS A 189 -9.54 -18.25 36.17
C LYS A 189 -8.54 -19.33 36.59
N GLN A 190 -7.78 -19.89 35.65
CA GLN A 190 -6.72 -20.86 35.97
C GLN A 190 -5.63 -20.26 36.86
N ILE A 191 -5.23 -19.01 36.60
CA ILE A 191 -4.25 -18.30 37.43
C ILE A 191 -4.80 -18.10 38.85
N GLU A 192 -6.05 -17.69 39.00
CA GLU A 192 -6.69 -17.51 40.31
C GLU A 192 -6.77 -18.83 41.09
N GLU A 193 -7.16 -19.93 40.45
CA GLU A 193 -7.20 -21.26 41.05
C GLU A 193 -5.80 -21.74 41.49
N LEU A 194 -4.78 -21.56 40.64
CA LEU A 194 -3.41 -21.91 40.97
C LEU A 194 -2.88 -21.07 42.14
N GLN A 195 -3.17 -19.77 42.17
CA GLN A 195 -2.81 -18.89 43.28
C GLN A 195 -3.49 -19.32 44.59
N ALA A 196 -4.78 -19.67 44.54
CA ALA A 196 -5.52 -20.19 45.69
C ALA A 196 -4.92 -21.50 46.20
N ASN A 197 -4.57 -22.42 45.30
CA ASN A 197 -3.91 -23.69 45.64
C ASN A 197 -2.55 -23.47 46.30
N ILE A 198 -1.71 -22.58 45.76
CA ILE A 198 -0.42 -22.22 46.36
C ILE A 198 -0.62 -21.63 47.76
N SER A 199 -1.58 -20.74 47.94
CA SER A 199 -1.91 -20.15 49.25
C SER A 199 -2.33 -21.21 50.27
N ASN A 200 -3.18 -22.16 49.85
CA ASN A 200 -3.61 -23.26 50.70
C ASN A 200 -2.47 -24.22 51.06
N LEU A 201 -1.62 -24.57 50.09
CA LEU A 201 -0.43 -25.40 50.32
C LEU A 201 0.53 -24.72 51.30
N ASN A 202 0.79 -23.42 51.14
CA ASN A 202 1.62 -22.66 52.07
C ASN A 202 1.03 -22.68 53.49
N LYS A 203 -0.29 -22.49 53.64
CA LYS A 203 -0.96 -22.59 54.96
C LYS A 203 -0.82 -23.98 55.59
N VAL A 204 -0.91 -25.05 54.80
CA VAL A 204 -0.74 -26.44 55.29
C VAL A 204 0.71 -26.72 55.70
N ILE A 205 1.68 -26.17 54.97
CA ILE A 205 3.10 -26.28 55.33
C ILE A 205 3.36 -25.53 56.64
N GLU A 206 2.78 -24.34 56.78
CA GLU A 206 2.92 -23.52 57.99
C GLU A 206 2.26 -24.17 59.21
N SER A 207 1.07 -24.76 59.07
CA SER A 207 0.40 -25.45 60.19
C SER A 207 1.11 -26.73 60.64
N LYS A 208 1.93 -27.34 59.78
CA LYS A 208 2.79 -28.48 60.13
C LYS A 208 4.11 -28.09 60.78
N SER A 209 4.51 -26.82 60.69
CA SER A 209 5.70 -26.32 61.38
C SER A 209 5.39 -26.09 62.87
N THR A 210 6.03 -26.87 63.73
CA THR A 210 5.64 -27.14 65.13
C THR A 210 5.89 -25.97 66.12
N ASP A 211 6.24 -24.77 65.64
CA ASP A 211 6.77 -23.69 66.49
C ASP A 211 5.77 -22.52 66.56
N GLN A 212 4.92 -22.51 67.60
CA GLN A 212 3.81 -21.55 67.79
C GLN A 212 4.25 -20.07 67.92
N ASN A 213 5.56 -19.81 68.08
CA ASN A 213 6.16 -18.48 68.19
C ASN A 213 7.05 -18.10 67.00
N ALA A 214 7.03 -18.86 65.89
CA ALA A 214 7.82 -18.55 64.70
C ALA A 214 7.07 -17.60 63.75
N VAL A 215 7.79 -16.61 63.22
CA VAL A 215 7.31 -15.75 62.12
C VAL A 215 6.94 -16.63 60.91
N SER A 216 5.77 -16.40 60.32
CA SER A 216 5.31 -17.14 59.13
C SER A 216 6.36 -17.05 58.01
N PHE A 217 6.80 -18.20 57.51
CA PHE A 217 7.79 -18.25 56.44
C PHE A 217 7.26 -17.60 55.15
N SER A 218 5.96 -17.72 54.85
CA SER A 218 5.38 -17.05 53.67
C SER A 218 5.40 -15.52 53.80
N SER A 219 5.13 -14.95 54.97
CA SER A 219 5.22 -13.50 55.17
C SER A 219 6.66 -13.02 55.10
N LEU A 220 7.58 -13.72 55.78
CA LEU A 220 9.00 -13.35 55.78
C LEU A 220 9.63 -13.44 54.39
N SER A 221 9.33 -14.50 53.62
CA SER A 221 9.84 -14.66 52.26
C SER A 221 9.25 -13.63 51.29
N ARG A 222 7.98 -13.26 51.44
CA ARG A 222 7.34 -12.18 50.68
C ARG A 222 8.01 -10.84 50.96
N ASP A 223 8.18 -10.49 52.23
CA ASP A 223 8.79 -9.22 52.64
C ASP A 223 10.27 -9.15 52.23
N ALA A 224 10.99 -10.27 52.32
CA ALA A 224 12.35 -10.39 51.81
C ALA A 224 12.41 -10.15 50.29
N LYS A 225 11.48 -10.73 49.51
CA LYS A 225 11.44 -10.54 48.06
C LYS A 225 11.08 -9.10 47.66
N ILE A 226 10.20 -8.45 48.43
CA ILE A 226 9.82 -7.04 48.19
C ILE A 226 10.99 -6.10 48.50
N LYS A 227 11.67 -6.27 49.65
CA LYS A 227 12.78 -5.40 50.04
C LYS A 227 14.07 -5.69 49.27
N PHE A 228 14.27 -6.92 48.84
CA PHE A 228 15.47 -7.37 48.13
C PHE A 228 15.07 -8.01 46.78
N SER A 229 14.80 -7.16 45.78
CA SER A 229 14.36 -7.57 44.43
C SER A 229 15.26 -8.62 43.76
N ASP A 230 16.58 -8.53 44.02
CA ASP A 230 17.62 -9.34 43.40
C ASP A 230 17.83 -10.71 44.08
N LEU A 231 17.06 -10.99 45.13
CA LEU A 231 17.04 -12.27 45.82
C LEU A 231 16.29 -13.30 44.97
N GLU A 232 16.96 -14.36 44.54
CA GLU A 232 16.38 -15.44 43.72
C GLU A 232 15.86 -16.60 44.57
N TYR A 233 16.52 -16.86 45.69
CA TYR A 233 16.16 -17.93 46.62
C TYR A 233 16.29 -17.43 48.05
N PHE A 234 15.35 -17.83 48.89
CA PHE A 234 15.34 -17.57 50.32
C PHE A 234 14.86 -18.81 51.06
N GLY A 235 15.64 -19.27 52.02
CA GLY A 235 15.28 -20.31 52.97
C GLY A 235 15.67 -19.86 54.37
N TYR A 236 14.92 -20.32 55.37
CA TYR A 236 15.16 -19.99 56.77
C TYR A 236 14.94 -21.23 57.63
N ALA A 237 15.85 -21.47 58.57
CA ALA A 237 15.73 -22.54 59.55
C ALA A 237 16.45 -22.18 60.86
N LYS A 238 15.96 -22.74 61.97
CA LYS A 238 16.70 -22.81 63.23
C LYS A 238 17.60 -24.05 63.19
N MET A 239 18.90 -23.85 63.30
CA MET A 239 19.90 -24.92 63.30
C MET A 239 20.46 -25.08 64.71
N LEU A 240 20.57 -26.32 65.18
CA LEU A 240 21.25 -26.63 66.44
C LEU A 240 22.76 -26.59 66.20
N GLU A 241 23.48 -25.86 67.05
CA GLU A 241 24.93 -25.73 67.04
C GLU A 241 25.48 -26.10 68.42
N SER A 242 26.60 -26.82 68.47
CA SER A 242 27.33 -27.04 69.71
C SER A 242 28.80 -26.73 69.48
N LYS A 243 29.35 -25.78 70.25
CA LYS A 243 30.75 -25.33 70.11
C LYS A 243 31.72 -26.22 70.87
N ASP A 244 31.25 -26.91 71.89
CA ASP A 244 32.02 -27.72 72.84
C ASP A 244 31.55 -29.18 72.88
N PHE A 245 30.63 -29.58 71.98
CA PHE A 245 29.97 -30.90 71.94
C PHE A 245 29.19 -31.28 73.21
N ILE A 246 28.99 -30.31 74.12
CA ILE A 246 28.35 -30.50 75.43
C ILE A 246 27.10 -29.62 75.53
N ASN A 247 27.22 -28.34 75.18
CA ASN A 247 26.14 -27.38 75.18
C ASN A 247 25.54 -27.27 73.78
N ILE A 248 24.23 -27.47 73.67
CA ILE A 248 23.48 -27.28 72.42
C ILE A 248 22.83 -25.91 72.47
N ASP A 249 23.17 -25.07 71.51
CA ASP A 249 22.58 -23.75 71.26
C ASP A 249 21.80 -23.77 69.92
N THR A 250 20.94 -22.78 69.69
CA THR A 250 20.15 -22.67 68.47
C THR A 250 20.55 -21.40 67.72
N ILE A 251 21.07 -21.55 66.51
CA ILE A 251 21.39 -20.41 65.63
C ILE A 251 20.36 -20.28 64.51
N THR A 252 20.06 -19.05 64.14
CA THR A 252 19.20 -18.78 62.98
C THR A 252 20.03 -18.78 61.71
N VAL A 253 19.69 -19.62 60.74
CA VAL A 253 20.38 -19.72 59.44
C VAL A 253 19.43 -19.29 58.33
N ALA A 254 19.83 -18.28 57.55
CA ALA A 254 19.18 -17.88 56.32
C ALA A 254 19.99 -18.35 55.12
N ASN A 255 19.38 -19.14 54.23
CA ASN A 255 19.98 -19.64 53.01
C ASN A 255 19.54 -18.77 51.82
N VAL A 256 20.47 -18.20 51.07
CA VAL A 256 20.18 -17.20 50.05
C VAL A 256 20.89 -17.47 48.74
N ARG A 257 20.22 -17.17 47.63
CA ARG A 257 20.84 -17.07 46.30
C ARG A 257 20.49 -15.73 45.69
N TRP A 258 21.50 -15.07 45.15
CA TRP A 258 21.38 -13.78 44.47
C TRP A 258 21.52 -13.97 42.97
N ARG A 259 20.98 -13.02 42.20
CA ARG A 259 21.13 -13.03 40.74
C ARG A 259 22.60 -13.02 40.30
N VAL A 260 22.92 -13.90 39.34
CA VAL A 260 24.27 -14.17 38.80
C VAL A 260 24.97 -12.93 38.22
N GLN A 261 24.23 -11.86 37.92
CA GLN A 261 24.74 -10.61 37.35
C GLN A 261 25.37 -9.65 38.39
N LEU A 262 25.33 -9.96 39.68
CA LEU A 262 25.88 -9.11 40.74
C LEU A 262 27.36 -9.40 40.99
N THR A 263 28.18 -8.35 41.15
CA THR A 263 29.58 -8.50 41.57
C THR A 263 29.69 -8.91 43.03
N ASP A 264 30.71 -9.71 43.38
CA ASP A 264 30.91 -10.24 44.74
C ASP A 264 30.92 -9.16 45.84
N SER A 265 31.45 -7.98 45.52
CA SER A 265 31.47 -6.82 46.43
C SER A 265 30.07 -6.28 46.72
N MET A 266 29.17 -6.26 45.72
CA MET A 266 27.78 -5.83 45.89
C MET A 266 26.94 -6.87 46.64
N VAL A 267 27.20 -8.16 46.42
CA VAL A 267 26.54 -9.25 47.13
C VAL A 267 26.83 -9.16 48.63
N TYR A 268 28.09 -8.90 49.01
CA TYR A 268 28.46 -8.79 50.42
C TYR A 268 27.76 -7.63 51.16
N VAL A 269 27.59 -6.49 50.49
CA VAL A 269 26.84 -5.34 51.05
C VAL A 269 25.35 -5.69 51.21
N LYS A 270 24.76 -6.35 50.21
CA LYS A 270 23.36 -6.80 50.25
C LYS A 270 23.13 -7.84 51.34
N GLU A 271 24.06 -8.76 51.56
CA GLU A 271 24.00 -9.75 52.63
C GLU A 271 24.07 -9.10 54.02
N ARG A 272 24.98 -8.14 54.25
CA ARG A 272 24.99 -7.41 55.53
C ARG A 272 23.67 -6.68 55.79
N ASN A 273 23.07 -6.10 54.76
CA ASN A 273 21.78 -5.42 54.88
C ASN A 273 20.65 -6.41 55.16
N LEU A 274 20.64 -7.56 54.47
CA LEU A 274 19.69 -8.64 54.72
C LEU A 274 19.85 -9.19 56.15
N GLN A 275 21.07 -9.38 56.63
CA GLN A 275 21.36 -9.87 57.98
C GLN A 275 20.80 -8.92 59.04
N LYS A 276 21.04 -7.61 58.89
CA LYS A 276 20.51 -6.59 59.80
C LYS A 276 18.98 -6.57 59.80
N TRP A 277 18.37 -6.66 58.63
CA TRP A 277 16.91 -6.69 58.51
C TRP A 277 16.32 -7.96 59.16
N LEU A 278 16.88 -9.14 58.87
CA LEU A 278 16.43 -10.40 59.47
C LEU A 278 16.57 -10.42 60.99
N LYS A 279 17.64 -9.85 61.56
CA LYS A 279 17.79 -9.70 63.02
C LYS A 279 16.65 -8.89 63.64
N ASN A 280 16.24 -7.81 62.98
CA ASN A 280 15.17 -6.94 63.47
C ASN A 280 13.79 -7.60 63.35
N GLU A 281 13.49 -8.24 62.21
CA GLU A 281 12.19 -8.89 61.99
C GLU A 281 11.99 -10.14 62.85
N LEU A 282 13.04 -10.96 62.99
CA LEU A 282 12.98 -12.20 63.76
C LEU A 282 13.26 -11.98 65.25
N LYS A 283 13.68 -10.77 65.66
CA LYS A 283 14.08 -10.41 67.03
C LYS A 283 15.12 -11.39 67.62
N VAL A 284 16.13 -11.72 66.82
CA VAL A 284 17.22 -12.64 67.21
C VAL A 284 18.57 -11.93 67.20
N ASP A 285 19.43 -12.30 68.14
CA ASP A 285 20.75 -11.66 68.31
C ASP A 285 21.72 -12.01 67.17
N THR A 286 21.58 -13.21 66.61
CA THR A 286 22.45 -13.73 65.55
C THR A 286 21.64 -14.35 64.40
N VAL A 287 22.02 -13.98 63.18
CA VAL A 287 21.53 -14.60 61.93
C VAL A 287 22.76 -14.91 61.10
N PHE A 288 22.93 -16.16 60.74
CA PHE A 288 23.99 -16.60 59.83
C PHE A 288 23.43 -16.67 58.41
N ILE A 289 24.11 -16.03 57.45
CA ILE A 289 23.73 -16.11 56.04
C ILE A 289 24.61 -17.16 55.36
N LYS A 290 23.97 -18.18 54.79
CA LYS A 290 24.61 -19.19 53.95
C LYS A 290 24.27 -18.91 52.49
N ARG A 291 25.28 -18.93 51.62
CA ARG A 291 25.09 -18.83 50.16
C ARG A 291 24.79 -20.22 49.57
N ASN A 292 23.81 -20.30 48.68
CA ASN A 292 23.37 -21.52 47.97
C ASN A 292 23.74 -21.51 46.49
#